data_AF-A0A9D6EZ65-F1
#
_entry.id   AF-A0A9D6EZ65-F1
#
_cell.length_a   1.000
_cell.length_b   1.000
_cell.length_c   1.000
_cell.angle_alpha   90.00
_cell.angle_beta   90.00
_cell.angle_gamma   90.00
#
_symmetry.space_group_name_H-M   'P 1'
#
loop_
_entity.id
_entity.type
_entity.pdbx_description
1 polymer ?
#
loop_
_entity_poly.entity_id
_entity_poly.type
_entity_poly.pdbx_seq_one_letter_code
_entity_poly.pdbx_strand_id
1 'polypeptide(L)'
;MSYALSFAPEFIWGKVPVEKMKPSDRPTSVYQAILSLTDEQWASLARELFGIEPNDLDVEMVIQRVVETNTCRNLDAPVEIWIDQDGFFSVLVY
;
A
#
# COMPACT_ATOMS: atom_id res chain seq x y z
N MET A 1 -19.38 13.19 -10.25
CA MET A 1 -18.00 13.65 -10.51
C MET A 1 -17.13 13.02 -9.43
N SER A 2 -16.73 11.77 -9.63
CA SER A 2 -15.72 11.13 -8.79
C SER A 2 -14.42 11.88 -9.05
N TYR A 3 -13.99 12.71 -8.11
CA TYR A 3 -12.62 13.19 -8.13
C TYR A 3 -11.75 11.95 -8.09
N ALA A 4 -11.16 11.56 -9.23
CA ALA A 4 -10.06 10.61 -9.22
C ALA A 4 -8.95 11.30 -8.43
N LEU A 5 -8.90 11.02 -7.13
CA LEU A 5 -7.87 11.52 -6.22
C LEU A 5 -6.58 10.87 -6.66
N SER A 6 -5.89 11.40 -7.67
CA SER A 6 -4.60 10.85 -8.07
C SER A 6 -3.66 11.01 -6.88
N PHE A 7 -3.21 9.87 -6.34
CA PHE A 7 -2.24 9.88 -5.26
C PHE A 7 -0.98 10.64 -5.68
N ALA A 8 -0.51 11.53 -4.81
CA ALA A 8 0.76 12.19 -5.02
C ALA A 8 1.89 11.14 -5.06
N PRO A 9 2.90 11.27 -5.92
CA PRO A 9 4.04 10.34 -5.95
C PRO A 9 4.71 10.17 -4.58
N GLU A 10 4.73 11.22 -3.77
CA GLU A 10 5.27 11.21 -2.41
C GLU A 10 4.42 10.37 -1.44
N PHE A 11 3.12 10.23 -1.70
CA PHE A 11 2.25 9.35 -0.91
C PHE A 11 2.50 7.88 -1.27
N ILE A 12 2.81 7.58 -2.54
CA ILE A 12 3.10 6.22 -2.98
C ILE A 12 4.52 5.78 -2.56
N TRP A 13 5.53 6.55 -2.97
CA TRP A 13 6.95 6.18 -2.83
C TRP A 13 7.63 6.78 -1.61
N GLY A 14 7.03 7.83 -1.02
CA GLY A 14 7.67 8.62 0.03
C GLY A 14 8.59 9.71 -0.52
N LYS A 15 9.08 10.56 0.39
CA LYS A 15 9.98 11.69 0.07
C LYS A 15 11.46 11.30 0.02
N VAL A 16 11.79 10.12 0.54
CA VAL A 16 13.15 9.60 0.64
C VAL A 16 13.36 8.58 -0.47
N PRO A 17 14.55 8.50 -1.09
CA PRO A 17 14.85 7.45 -2.06
C PRO A 17 14.53 6.06 -1.50
N VAL A 18 13.89 5.23 -2.31
CA VAL A 18 13.38 3.89 -1.99
C VAL A 18 14.45 3.02 -1.31
N GLU A 19 15.69 3.06 -1.83
CA GLU A 19 16.86 2.33 -1.30
C GLU A 19 17.27 2.71 0.13
N LYS A 20 16.88 3.90 0.58
CA LYS A 20 17.22 4.44 1.91
C LYS A 20 16.04 4.40 2.87
N MET A 21 14.87 3.96 2.40
CA MET A 21 13.66 3.91 3.20
C MET A 21 13.73 2.74 4.17
N LYS A 22 13.38 3.00 5.43
CA LYS A 22 13.34 1.99 6.49
C LYS A 22 11.91 1.72 6.94
N PRO A 23 11.62 0.51 7.42
CA PRO A 23 10.39 0.22 8.14
C PRO A 23 10.18 1.23 9.27
N SER A 24 8.93 1.59 9.51
CA SER A 24 8.51 2.54 10.54
C SER A 24 7.16 2.14 11.08
N ASP A 25 6.99 2.22 12.39
CA ASP A 25 5.68 2.04 13.05
C ASP A 25 4.67 3.14 12.66
N ARG A 26 5.16 4.23 12.05
CA ARG A 26 4.39 5.34 11.50
C ARG A 26 4.82 5.60 10.06
N PRO A 27 4.35 4.79 9.10
CA PRO A 27 4.70 4.97 7.70
C PRO A 27 4.01 6.21 7.13
N THR A 28 4.76 6.99 6.37
CA THR A 28 4.26 8.23 5.71
C THR A 28 4.00 8.05 4.21
N SER A 29 4.24 6.85 3.70
CA SER A 29 3.97 6.45 2.32
C SER A 29 3.53 4.99 2.24
N VAL A 30 2.91 4.62 1.12
CA VAL A 30 2.50 3.25 0.81
C VAL A 30 3.70 2.30 0.79
N TYR A 31 4.78 2.69 0.13
CA TYR A 31 6.01 1.88 0.10
C TYR A 31 6.55 1.63 1.51
N GLN A 32 6.57 2.66 2.36
CA GLN A 32 7.04 2.51 3.74
C GLN A 32 6.11 1.63 4.57
N ALA A 33 4.79 1.72 4.34
CA ALA A 33 3.82 0.89 5.02
C ALA A 33 3.99 -0.59 4.65
N ILE A 34 4.20 -0.87 3.36
CA ILE A 34 4.49 -2.22 2.86
C ILE A 34 5.79 -2.76 3.48
N LEU A 35 6.86 -1.96 3.50
CA LEU A 35 8.12 -2.34 4.15
C LEU A 35 7.97 -2.62 5.66
N SER A 36 6.93 -2.08 6.29
CA SER A 36 6.67 -2.22 7.72
C SER A 36 5.71 -3.37 8.04
N LEU A 37 5.22 -4.09 7.03
CA LEU A 37 4.40 -5.28 7.23
C LEU A 37 5.26 -6.42 7.78
N THR A 38 4.64 -7.23 8.65
CA THR A 38 5.22 -8.50 9.10
C THR A 38 5.15 -9.55 7.99
N ASP A 39 6.00 -10.58 8.05
CA ASP A 39 6.00 -11.69 7.10
C ASP A 39 4.62 -12.39 7.03
N GLU A 40 3.92 -12.48 8.16
CA GLU A 40 2.56 -13.04 8.22
C GLU A 40 1.56 -12.17 7.45
N GLN A 41 1.63 -10.85 7.61
CA GLN A 41 0.77 -9.90 6.89
C GLN A 41 1.08 -9.91 5.39
N TRP A 42 2.36 -9.97 5.01
CA TRP A 42 2.79 -10.10 3.61
C TRP A 42 2.32 -11.41 2.99
N ALA A 43 2.42 -12.51 3.73
CA ALA A 43 1.96 -13.82 3.25
C ALA A 43 0.44 -13.89 3.10
N SER A 44 -0.30 -13.30 4.05
CA SER A 44 -1.76 -13.11 3.92
C SER A 44 -2.08 -12.30 2.68
N LEU A 45 -1.34 -11.20 2.46
CA LEU A 45 -1.52 -10.31 1.33
C LEU A 45 -1.30 -11.05 0.00
N ALA A 46 -0.21 -11.81 -0.15
CA ALA A 46 0.05 -12.57 -1.39
C ALA A 46 -1.05 -13.61 -1.68
N ARG A 47 -1.49 -14.35 -0.66
CA ARG A 47 -2.43 -15.45 -0.83
C ARG A 47 -3.87 -14.99 -1.00
N GLU A 48 -4.30 -14.01 -0.23
CA GLU A 48 -5.69 -13.57 -0.19
C GLU A 48 -6.02 -12.58 -1.32
N LEU A 49 -5.06 -11.74 -1.74
CA LEU A 49 -5.29 -10.69 -2.75
C LEU A 49 -4.80 -11.04 -4.13
N PHE A 50 -3.60 -11.61 -4.19
CA PHE A 50 -2.94 -11.92 -5.45
C PHE A 50 -3.14 -13.38 -5.85
N GLY A 51 -3.57 -14.24 -4.91
CA GLY A 51 -3.72 -15.67 -5.15
C GLY A 51 -2.40 -16.36 -5.49
N ILE A 52 -1.27 -15.79 -5.09
CA ILE A 52 0.09 -16.28 -5.37
C ILE A 52 0.82 -16.59 -4.07
N GLU A 53 1.96 -17.29 -4.16
CA GLU A 53 2.79 -17.50 -2.99
C GLU A 53 3.50 -16.21 -2.56
N PRO A 54 3.80 -16.04 -1.26
CA PRO A 54 4.44 -14.83 -0.73
C PRO A 54 5.79 -14.48 -1.39
N ASN A 55 6.48 -15.49 -1.93
CA ASN A 55 7.76 -15.35 -2.62
C ASN A 55 7.61 -14.83 -4.06
N ASP A 56 6.42 -14.96 -4.65
CA ASP A 56 6.13 -14.51 -6.02
C ASP A 56 5.52 -13.10 -6.04
N LEU A 57 5.21 -12.55 -4.87
CA LEU A 57 4.68 -11.20 -4.72
C LEU A 57 5.80 -10.18 -4.64
N ASP A 58 5.70 -9.12 -5.44
CA ASP A 58 6.60 -7.97 -5.41
C ASP A 58 5.88 -6.71 -4.90
N VAL A 59 6.64 -5.82 -4.25
CA VAL A 59 6.16 -4.53 -3.75
C VAL A 59 5.62 -3.66 -4.88
N GLU A 60 6.24 -3.73 -6.06
CA GLU A 60 5.74 -3.01 -7.24
C GLU A 60 4.34 -3.48 -7.65
N MET A 61 4.03 -4.77 -7.53
CA MET A 61 2.69 -5.31 -7.82
C MET A 61 1.64 -4.76 -6.86
N VAL A 62 2.00 -4.63 -5.57
CA VAL A 62 1.12 -4.05 -4.55
C VAL A 62 0.88 -2.56 -4.82
N ILE A 63 1.94 -1.81 -5.13
CA ILE A 63 1.83 -0.39 -5.49
C ILE A 63 0.99 -0.19 -6.74
N GLN A 64 1.20 -1.02 -7.78
CA GLN A 64 0.41 -0.95 -9.00
C GLN A 64 -1.08 -1.15 -8.69
N ARG A 65 -1.43 -2.12 -7.85
CA ARG A 65 -2.81 -2.33 -7.41
C ARG A 65 -3.37 -1.11 -6.64
N VAL A 66 -2.57 -0.46 -5.79
CA VAL A 66 -2.94 0.79 -5.10
C VAL A 66 -3.31 1.89 -6.08
N VAL A 67 -2.50 2.05 -7.14
CA VAL A 67 -2.73 3.04 -8.18
C VAL A 67 -3.96 2.69 -9.03
N GLU A 68 -4.19 1.42 -9.34
CA GLU A 68 -5.32 0.96 -10.14
C GLU A 68 -6.65 1.15 -9.41
N THR A 69 -6.71 0.83 -8.12
CA THR A 69 -7.97 0.86 -7.36
C THR A 69 -8.24 2.22 -6.73
N ASN A 70 -7.20 3.05 -6.52
CA ASN A 70 -7.24 4.46 -6.14
C ASN A 70 -8.39 4.90 -5.20
N THR A 71 -8.56 4.18 -4.10
CA THR A 71 -9.70 4.30 -3.20
C THR A 71 -9.20 4.68 -1.80
N CYS A 72 -9.29 5.97 -1.48
CA CYS A 72 -9.16 6.46 -0.11
C CYS A 72 -10.49 6.25 0.62
N ARG A 73 -10.46 5.59 1.78
CA ARG A 73 -11.62 5.52 2.66
C ARG A 73 -11.79 6.79 3.49
N ASN A 74 -10.68 7.42 3.85
CA ASN A 74 -10.64 8.71 4.54
C ASN A 74 -9.33 9.46 4.21
N LEU A 75 -9.36 10.79 4.19
CA LEU A 75 -8.18 11.66 4.06
C LEU A 75 -7.64 12.12 5.44
N ASP A 76 -8.33 11.80 6.54
CA ASP A 76 -7.83 12.02 7.89
C ASP A 76 -6.66 11.07 8.20
N ALA A 77 -5.65 11.56 8.92
CA ALA A 77 -4.52 10.75 9.34
C ALA A 77 -4.90 9.78 10.49
N PRO A 78 -4.53 8.48 10.42
CA PRO A 78 -3.89 7.83 9.28
C PRO A 78 -4.84 7.62 8.10
N VAL A 79 -4.38 8.01 6.91
CA VAL A 79 -5.08 7.78 5.64
C VAL A 79 -5.23 6.29 5.47
N GLU A 80 -6.47 5.82 5.47
CA GLU A 80 -6.82 4.42 5.22
C GLU A 80 -7.08 4.25 3.72
N ILE A 81 -6.18 3.54 3.04
CA ILE A 81 -6.35 3.14 1.64
C ILE A 81 -7.07 1.80 1.65
N TRP A 82 -8.24 1.72 1.04
CA TRP A 82 -9.01 0.48 0.97
C TRP A 82 -9.04 0.00 -0.47
N ILE A 83 -8.32 -1.05 -0.80
CA ILE A 83 -8.47 -1.74 -2.09
C ILE A 83 -9.72 -2.64 -1.92
N ASP A 84 -10.50 -3.06 -2.95
CA ASP A 84 -11.75 -3.89 -2.86
C ASP A 84 -11.64 -5.28 -3.47
N GLN A 85 -12.35 -6.37 -3.03
CA GLN A 85 -12.44 -7.83 -3.41
C GLN A 85 -12.41 -8.16 -4.90
N ASP A 86 -12.46 -7.15 -5.75
CA ASP A 86 -11.51 -6.97 -6.85
C ASP A 86 -10.01 -6.84 -6.34
N GLY A 87 -9.66 -7.46 -5.18
CA GLY A 87 -8.54 -7.22 -4.23
C GLY A 87 -8.69 -6.30 -2.95
N PHE A 88 -9.28 -6.69 -1.79
CA PHE A 88 -9.32 -5.83 -0.56
C PHE A 88 -8.06 -5.68 0.35
N PHE A 89 -7.54 -4.47 0.61
CA PHE A 89 -6.64 -4.21 1.76
C PHE A 89 -6.66 -2.79 2.32
N SER A 90 -6.40 -2.66 3.62
CA SER A 90 -6.26 -1.37 4.34
C SER A 90 -4.80 -1.02 4.60
N VAL A 91 -4.24 -0.03 3.91
CA VAL A 91 -2.96 0.60 4.30
C VAL A 91 -3.25 1.80 5.18
N LEU A 92 -2.67 1.81 6.39
CA LEU A 92 -2.71 2.96 7.28
C LEU A 92 -1.45 3.81 7.09
N VAL A 93 -1.60 5.00 6.52
CA VAL A 93 -0.50 5.95 6.29
C VAL A 93 -0.69 7.14 7.24
N TYR A 94 0.23 7.35 8.18
CA TYR A 94 0.16 8.39 9.22
C TYR A 94 0.76 9.73 8.77
#